data_AF-A0A836RHN7-F1
#
_entry.id   AF-A0A836RHN7-F1
#
_cell.length_a   1.000
_cell.length_b   1.000
_cell.length_c   1.000
_cell.angle_alpha   90.00
_cell.angle_beta   90.00
_cell.angle_gamma   90.00
#
_symmetry.space_group_name_H-M   'P 1'
#
loop_
_entity.id
_entity.type
_entity.pdbx_description
1 polymer ?
#
loop_
_entity_poly.entity_id
_entity_poly.type
_entity_poly.pdbx_seq_one_letter_code
_entity_poly.pdbx_strand_id
1 'polypeptide(L)'
;MARSTSLLYGLNGVATLILAADVRRYSPLVRLWGLAHLFGGVAFLAIDWTAGLPGLWTLGEGPVLIPIGVATLLLERRVRAAK
;
A
#
# COMPACT_ATOMS: atom_id res chain seq x y z
N MET A 1 9.80 -1.06 -20.12
CA MET A 1 9.34 -0.66 -18.78
C MET A 1 7.83 -0.80 -18.61
N ALA A 2 6.98 -0.20 -19.45
CA ALA A 2 5.51 -0.27 -19.30
C ALA A 2 4.93 -1.69 -19.10
N ARG A 3 5.34 -2.72 -19.87
CA ARG A 3 4.78 -4.08 -19.75
C ARG A 3 5.04 -4.74 -18.39
N SER A 4 6.27 -4.67 -17.89
CA SER A 4 6.65 -5.25 -16.60
C SER A 4 5.97 -4.50 -15.45
N THR A 5 5.85 -3.17 -15.55
CA THR A 5 5.15 -2.35 -14.57
C THR A 5 3.65 -2.66 -14.54
N SER A 6 3.00 -2.78 -15.70
CA SER A 6 1.57 -3.19 -15.76
C SER A 6 1.35 -4.58 -15.17
N LEU A 7 2.25 -5.54 -15.45
CA LEU A 7 2.16 -6.88 -14.84
C LEU A 7 2.29 -6.80 -13.30
N LEU A 8 3.23 -6.01 -12.80
CA LEU A 8 3.41 -5.82 -11.36
C LEU A 8 2.15 -5.25 -10.70
N TYR A 9 1.52 -4.23 -11.30
CA TYR A 9 0.25 -3.69 -10.81
C TYR A 9 -0.88 -4.72 -10.84
N GLY A 10 -0.98 -5.51 -11.91
CA GLY A 10 -1.96 -6.61 -12.00
C GLY A 10 -1.77 -7.64 -10.88
N LEU A 11 -0.53 -8.08 -10.65
CA LEU A 11 -0.20 -9.02 -9.58
C LEU A 11 -0.42 -8.41 -8.18
N ASN A 12 -0.16 -7.12 -8.01
CA ASN A 12 -0.43 -6.40 -6.77
C ASN A 12 -1.94 -6.40 -6.44
N GLY A 13 -2.79 -6.17 -7.45
CA GLY A 13 -4.24 -6.29 -7.32
C GLY A 13 -4.69 -7.71 -6.95
N VAL A 14 -4.18 -8.73 -7.64
CA VAL A 14 -4.48 -10.14 -7.32
C VAL A 14 -4.04 -10.51 -5.90
N ALA A 15 -2.83 -10.09 -5.49
CA ALA A 15 -2.34 -10.30 -4.14
C ALA A 15 -3.27 -9.64 -3.09
N THR A 16 -3.71 -8.41 -3.35
CA THR A 16 -4.66 -7.70 -2.49
C THR A 16 -5.98 -8.47 -2.33
N LEU A 17 -6.53 -8.99 -3.42
CA LEU A 17 -7.75 -9.81 -3.38
C LEU A 17 -7.57 -11.10 -2.57
N ILE A 18 -6.44 -11.78 -2.72
CA ILE A 18 -6.12 -13.00 -1.95
C ILE A 18 -6.00 -12.69 -0.46
N LEU A 19 -5.31 -11.61 -0.09
CA LEU A 19 -5.17 -11.19 1.30
C LEU A 19 -6.52 -10.78 1.92
N ALA A 20 -7.38 -10.15 1.13
CA ALA A 20 -8.72 -9.74 1.56
C ALA A 20 -9.68 -10.94 1.77
N ALA A 21 -9.44 -12.08 1.11
CA ALA A 21 -10.31 -13.26 1.22
C ALA A 21 -10.34 -13.86 2.64
N ASP A 22 -9.23 -13.78 3.39
CA ASP A 22 -9.17 -14.20 4.79
C ASP A 22 -8.15 -13.38 5.58
N VAL A 23 -8.59 -12.21 6.04
CA VAL A 23 -7.77 -11.24 6.77
C VAL A 23 -7.24 -11.83 8.09
N ARG A 24 -7.96 -12.76 8.73
CA ARG A 24 -7.54 -13.37 10.00
C ARG A 24 -6.39 -14.34 9.78
N ARG A 25 -6.52 -15.21 8.78
CA ARG A 25 -5.47 -16.17 8.41
C ARG A 25 -4.23 -15.47 7.90
N TYR A 26 -4.40 -14.41 7.10
CA TYR A 26 -3.30 -13.69 6.47
C TYR A 26 -2.85 -12.44 7.24
N SER A 27 -3.25 -12.25 8.51
CA SER A 27 -2.93 -11.06 9.32
C SER A 27 -1.45 -10.63 9.27
N PRO A 28 -0.45 -11.54 9.38
CA PRO A 28 0.96 -11.15 9.25
C PRO A 28 1.30 -10.55 7.88
N LEU A 29 0.71 -11.09 6.81
CA LEU A 29 0.91 -10.59 5.45
C LEU A 29 0.13 -9.30 5.21
N VAL A 30 -1.08 -9.16 5.75
CA VAL A 30 -1.86 -7.91 5.71
C VAL A 30 -1.11 -6.80 6.44
N ARG A 31 -0.47 -7.10 7.56
CA ARG A 31 0.40 -6.15 8.28
C ARG A 31 1.60 -5.74 7.44
N LEU A 32 2.29 -6.70 6.81
CA LEU A 32 3.39 -6.40 5.89
C LEU A 32 2.90 -5.54 4.72
N TRP A 33 1.73 -5.85 4.16
CA TRP A 33 1.10 -5.10 3.07
C TRP A 33 0.83 -3.65 3.47
N GLY A 34 0.26 -3.42 4.66
CA GLY A 34 0.03 -2.08 5.20
C GLY A 34 1.33 -1.30 5.46
N LEU A 35 2.37 -1.95 6.01
CA LEU A 35 3.69 -1.31 6.18
C LEU A 35 4.31 -0.96 4.83
N ALA A 36 4.20 -1.83 3.82
CA ALA A 36 4.70 -1.57 2.48
C ALA A 36 4.01 -0.36 1.83
N HIS A 37 2.69 -0.21 1.99
CA HIS A 37 1.96 0.97 1.51
C HIS A 37 2.37 2.24 2.26
N LEU A 38 2.53 2.15 3.58
CA LEU A 38 2.92 3.29 4.41
C LEU A 38 4.32 3.81 4.04
N PHE A 39 5.33 2.94 4.11
CA PHE A 39 6.72 3.32 3.80
C PHE A 39 6.93 3.58 2.31
N GLY A 40 6.26 2.83 1.44
CA GLY A 40 6.26 3.06 0.00
C GLY A 40 5.68 4.43 -0.34
N GLY A 41 4.56 4.82 0.30
CA GLY A 41 3.98 6.15 0.11
C GLY A 41 4.90 7.29 0.57
N VAL A 42 5.59 7.12 1.70
CA VAL A 42 6.61 8.08 2.15
C VAL A 42 7.77 8.17 1.14
N ALA A 43 8.23 7.02 0.62
CA ALA A 43 9.30 6.98 -0.36
C ALA A 43 8.91 7.67 -1.67
N PHE A 44 7.70 7.39 -2.20
CA PHE A 44 7.18 8.06 -3.40
C PHE A 44 7.06 9.57 -3.20
N LEU A 45 6.50 10.02 -2.07
CA LEU A 45 6.41 11.44 -1.78
C LEU A 45 7.78 12.13 -1.76
N ALA A 46 8.80 11.50 -1.16
CA ALA A 46 10.16 12.03 -1.15
C ALA A 46 10.78 12.07 -2.56
N ILE A 47 10.55 11.04 -3.37
CA ILE A 47 11.02 10.98 -4.75
C ILE A 47 10.35 12.09 -5.57
N ASP A 48 9.04 12.22 -5.52
CA ASP A 48 8.29 13.21 -6.30
C ASP A 48 8.70 14.63 -5.95
N TRP A 49 8.90 14.89 -4.65
CA TRP A 49 9.35 16.18 -4.15
C TRP A 49 10.77 16.51 -4.64
N THR A 50 11.69 15.54 -4.56
CA THR A 50 13.09 15.75 -4.99
C THR A 50 13.25 15.79 -6.50
N ALA A 51 12.36 15.13 -7.25
CA ALA A 51 12.30 15.17 -8.71
C ALA A 51 11.61 16.43 -9.25
N GLY A 52 10.99 17.25 -8.39
CA GLY A 52 10.30 18.49 -8.79
C GLY A 52 9.05 18.23 -9.63
N LEU A 53 8.35 17.12 -9.39
CA LEU A 53 7.12 16.80 -10.12
C LEU A 53 6.00 17.82 -9.81
N PRO A 54 5.04 18.03 -10.73
CA PRO A 54 3.92 18.93 -10.48
C PRO A 54 3.12 18.49 -9.25
N GLY A 55 2.71 19.43 -8.40
CA GLY A 55 2.06 19.11 -7.11
C GLY A 55 0.82 18.21 -7.22
N LEU A 56 0.04 18.31 -8.31
CA LEU A 56 -1.09 17.40 -8.54
C LEU A 56 -0.67 15.93 -8.70
N TRP A 57 0.48 15.66 -9.31
CA TRP A 57 1.05 14.31 -9.42
C TRP A 57 1.54 13.83 -8.05
N THR A 58 2.32 14.67 -7.36
CA THR A 58 2.84 14.38 -6.03
C THR A 58 1.74 14.06 -5.02
N LEU A 59 0.59 14.73 -5.12
CA LEU A 59 -0.56 14.48 -4.24
C LEU A 59 -1.31 13.18 -4.58
N GLY A 60 -1.22 12.69 -5.82
CA GLY A 60 -1.92 11.50 -6.29
C GLY A 60 -1.22 10.18 -5.95
N GLU A 61 0.07 10.22 -5.62
CA GLU A 61 0.88 9.01 -5.37
C GLU A 61 1.08 8.74 -3.87
N GLY A 62 2.19 9.23 -3.32
CA GLY A 62 2.60 8.98 -1.93
C GLY A 62 1.54 9.33 -0.88
N PRO A 63 0.94 10.53 -0.92
CA PRO A 63 -0.10 10.95 0.02
C PRO A 63 -1.38 10.11 -0.01
N VAL A 64 -1.65 9.36 -1.07
CA VAL A 64 -2.78 8.42 -1.14
C VAL A 64 -2.38 7.06 -0.56
N LEU A 65 -1.16 6.60 -0.81
CA LEU A 65 -0.64 5.32 -0.30
C LEU A 65 -0.50 5.29 1.23
N ILE A 66 -0.04 6.40 1.82
CA ILE A 66 0.15 6.54 3.27
C ILE A 66 -1.14 6.23 4.07
N PRO A 67 -2.28 6.93 3.85
CA PRO A 67 -3.50 6.67 4.61
C PRO A 67 -4.07 5.28 4.36
N ILE A 68 -3.90 4.70 3.16
CA ILE A 68 -4.26 3.31 2.89
C ILE A 68 -3.46 2.37 3.81
N GLY A 69 -2.14 2.51 3.84
CA GLY A 69 -1.27 1.71 4.71
C GLY A 69 -1.62 1.85 6.19
N VAL A 70 -1.86 3.09 6.66
CA VAL A 70 -2.30 3.35 8.05
C VAL A 70 -3.63 2.66 8.34
N ALA A 71 -4.62 2.82 7.46
CA ALA A 71 -5.94 2.20 7.64
C ALA A 71 -5.84 0.67 7.69
N THR A 72 -5.08 0.05 6.79
CA THR A 72 -4.85 -1.40 6.79
C THR A 72 -4.23 -1.88 8.10
N LEU A 73 -3.23 -1.16 8.63
CA LEU A 73 -2.58 -1.52 9.90
C LEU A 73 -3.51 -1.35 11.10
N LEU A 74 -4.34 -0.31 11.13
CA LEU A 74 -5.32 -0.11 12.19
C LEU A 74 -6.40 -1.20 12.17
N LEU A 75 -6.89 -1.56 10.98
CA LEU A 75 -7.88 -2.63 10.82
C LEU A 75 -7.30 -4.00 11.18
N GLU A 76 -6.07 -4.31 10.76
CA GLU A 76 -5.38 -5.56 11.11
C GLU A 76 -5.23 -5.71 12.63
N ARG A 77 -4.85 -4.63 13.33
CA ARG A 77 -4.76 -4.63 14.81
C ARG A 77 -6.11 -4.95 15.47
N ARG A 78 -7.22 -4.44 14.95
CA ARG A 78 -8.57 -4.71 15.46
C ARG A 78 -8.93 -6.19 15.28
N VAL A 79 -8.62 -6.75 14.11
CA VAL A 79 -8.86 -8.17 13.79
C VAL A 79 -8.04 -9.08 14.71
N ARG A 80 -6.80 -8.70 15.03
CA ARG A 80 -5.93 -9.45 15.95
C ARG A 80 -6.38 -9.38 17.41
N ALA A 81 -6.92 -8.23 17.83
CA ALA A 81 -7.39 -8.01 19.20
C ALA A 81 -8.76 -8.66 19.50
N ALA A 82 -9.58 -8.91 18.49
CA ALA A 82 -10.88 -9.59 18.61
C ALA A 82 -10.77 -11.14 18.64
N LYS A 83 -9.56 -11.67 18.81
CA LYS A 83 -9.24 -13.10 18.87
C LYS A 83 -8.89 -13.48 20.29
#